data_AF-A0A4Z0MRE2-F1
#
_entry.id   AF-A0A4Z0MRE2-F1
#
_cell.length_a   1.000
_cell.length_b   1.000
_cell.length_c   1.000
_cell.angle_alpha   90.00
_cell.angle_beta   90.00
_cell.angle_gamma   90.00
#
_symmetry.space_group_name_H-M   'P 1'
#
loop_
_entity.id
_entity.type
_entity.pdbx_description
1 polymer ?
#
loop_
_entity_poly.entity_id
_entity_poly.type
_entity_poly.pdbx_seq_one_letter_code
_entity_poly.pdbx_strand_id
1 'polypeptide(L)'
;MHATLYLPHRNPQPVFAEGLSLPDPATGFAALPEQVPMLMGCARNLVDVLVSGPGYVAYSVFDCEEPINESAMAAVAKVSGVESDSGDEDAVLCGPVLIITC
;
A
#
# COMPACT_ATOMS: atom_id res chain seq x y z
N MET A 1 8.99 7.20 -10.66
CA MET A 1 8.30 6.02 -10.09
C MET A 1 9.13 5.44 -8.96
N HIS A 2 8.56 5.43 -7.77
CA HIS A 2 9.17 4.93 -6.55
C HIS A 2 8.23 3.92 -5.91
N ALA A 3 8.78 2.87 -5.31
CA ALA A 3 8.03 1.89 -4.56
C ALA A 3 8.66 1.72 -3.17
N THR A 4 7.82 1.78 -2.14
CA THR A 4 8.25 1.69 -0.75
C THR A 4 7.38 0.69 -0.02
N LEU A 5 8.00 -0.32 0.57
CA LEU A 5 7.39 -1.30 1.44
C LEU A 5 7.46 -0.83 2.89
N TYR A 6 6.32 -0.77 3.55
CA TYR A 6 6.19 -0.45 4.96
C TYR A 6 5.88 -1.75 5.69
N LEU A 7 6.73 -2.13 6.64
CA LEU A 7 6.54 -3.27 7.51
C LEU A 7 6.33 -2.79 8.95
N PRO A 8 5.46 -3.43 9.75
CA PRO A 8 5.26 -3.04 11.14
C PRO A 8 6.59 -3.00 11.91
N HIS A 9 6.77 -1.94 12.71
CA HIS A 9 7.95 -1.71 13.56
C HIS A 9 9.31 -1.68 12.82
N ARG A 10 9.32 -1.49 11.50
CA ARG A 10 10.54 -1.36 10.70
C ARG A 10 10.58 -0.01 10.00
N ASN A 11 11.79 0.42 9.63
CA ASN A 11 11.95 1.56 8.76
C ASN A 11 11.39 1.25 7.36
N PRO A 12 10.78 2.24 6.67
CA PRO A 12 10.32 2.08 5.29
C PRO A 12 11.44 1.59 4.38
N GLN A 13 11.13 0.61 3.53
CA GLN A 13 12.11 -0.05 2.68
C GLN A 13 11.84 0.33 1.22
N PRO A 14 12.77 1.03 0.54
CA PRO A 14 12.66 1.20 -0.90
C PRO A 14 12.79 -0.17 -1.57
N VAL A 15 11.89 -0.46 -2.51
CA VAL A 15 11.89 -1.71 -3.30
C VAL A 15 12.01 -1.39 -4.78
N PHE A 16 12.47 -2.36 -5.57
CA PHE A 16 12.54 -2.20 -7.02
C PHE A 16 11.14 -2.08 -7.62
N ALA A 17 10.95 -1.10 -8.50
CA ALA A 17 9.69 -0.85 -9.18
C ALA A 17 9.48 -1.73 -10.43
N GLU A 18 10.43 -2.62 -10.75
CA GLU A 18 10.38 -3.50 -11.91
C GLU A 18 9.12 -4.39 -11.85
N GLY A 19 8.29 -4.35 -12.90
CA GLY A 19 7.02 -5.10 -12.95
C GLY A 19 5.88 -4.51 -12.12
N LEU A 20 6.11 -3.41 -11.41
CA LEU A 20 5.05 -2.65 -10.75
C LEU A 20 4.41 -1.64 -11.71
N SER A 21 3.18 -1.24 -11.42
CA SER A 21 2.43 -0.28 -12.24
C SER A 21 1.62 0.69 -11.38
N LEU A 22 1.50 1.91 -11.88
CA LEU A 22 0.51 2.88 -11.39
C LEU A 22 -0.88 2.56 -11.99
N PRO A 23 -1.95 3.17 -11.44
CA PRO A 23 -3.28 3.04 -12.02
C PRO A 23 -3.31 3.48 -13.48
N ASP A 24 -4.15 2.83 -14.27
CA ASP A 24 -4.35 3.17 -15.68
C ASP A 24 -4.85 4.63 -15.79
N PRO A 25 -4.18 5.50 -16.57
CA PRO A 25 -4.51 6.93 -16.58
C PRO A 25 -5.83 7.25 -17.29
N ALA A 26 -6.35 6.34 -18.12
CA ALA A 26 -7.60 6.53 -18.84
C ALA A 26 -8.83 6.09 -18.02
N THR A 27 -8.66 5.06 -17.20
CA THR A 27 -9.76 4.42 -16.46
C THR A 27 -9.68 4.64 -14.94
N GLY A 28 -8.50 5.00 -14.42
CA GLY A 28 -8.23 5.14 -12.99
C GLY A 28 -8.07 3.81 -12.25
N PHE A 29 -8.15 2.67 -12.94
CA PHE A 29 -8.09 1.36 -12.28
C PHE A 29 -6.67 0.95 -11.96
N ALA A 30 -6.44 0.55 -10.70
CA ALA A 30 -5.22 -0.14 -10.29
C ALA A 30 -5.35 -1.64 -10.63
N ALA A 31 -4.39 -2.15 -11.41
CA ALA A 31 -4.20 -3.59 -11.52
C ALA A 31 -3.44 -4.11 -10.30
N LEU A 32 -3.47 -5.43 -10.07
CA LEU A 32 -2.62 -6.10 -9.08
C LEU A 32 -1.48 -6.87 -9.80
N PRO A 33 -0.28 -6.28 -9.92
CA PRO A 33 0.90 -6.97 -10.47
C PRO A 33 1.31 -8.18 -9.63
N GLU A 34 1.93 -9.18 -10.27
CA GLU A 34 2.41 -10.40 -9.58
C GLU A 34 3.48 -10.12 -8.53
N GLN A 35 4.23 -9.04 -8.70
CA GLN A 35 5.30 -8.63 -7.81
C GLN A 35 4.76 -8.10 -6.47
N VAL A 36 3.54 -7.56 -6.42
CA VAL A 36 2.95 -7.00 -5.20
C VAL A 36 2.84 -8.05 -4.07
N PRO A 37 2.14 -9.19 -4.25
CA PRO A 37 2.06 -10.22 -3.20
C PRO A 37 3.43 -10.78 -2.82
N MET A 38 4.38 -10.90 -3.76
CA MET A 38 5.74 -11.34 -3.47
C MET A 38 6.49 -10.38 -2.54
N LEU A 39 6.39 -9.08 -2.80
CA LEU A 39 7.01 -8.04 -1.96
C LEU A 39 6.36 -7.95 -0.57
N MET A 40 5.05 -8.20 -0.50
CA MET A 40 4.29 -8.18 0.74
C MET A 40 4.35 -9.51 1.51
N GLY A 41 4.92 -10.57 0.93
CA GLY A 41 5.07 -11.87 1.56
C GLY A 41 3.74 -12.62 1.79
N CYS A 42 2.71 -12.35 0.98
CA CYS A 42 1.38 -12.92 1.14
C CYS A 42 0.86 -13.57 -0.15
N ALA A 43 -0.26 -14.29 -0.05
CA ALA A 43 -0.93 -14.86 -1.21
C ALA A 43 -1.63 -13.77 -2.04
N ARG A 44 -1.66 -13.92 -3.36
CA ARG A 44 -2.25 -12.92 -4.29
C ARG A 44 -3.69 -12.56 -3.96
N ASN A 45 -4.49 -13.53 -3.52
CA ASN A 45 -5.90 -13.35 -3.18
C ASN A 45 -6.13 -12.63 -1.84
N LEU A 46 -5.06 -12.32 -1.11
CA LEU A 46 -5.10 -11.55 0.13
C LEU A 46 -4.61 -10.12 -0.07
N VAL A 47 -4.23 -9.71 -1.29
CA VAL A 47 -3.83 -8.33 -1.54
C VAL A 47 -5.01 -7.53 -2.01
N ASP A 48 -5.28 -6.43 -1.32
CA ASP A 48 -6.27 -5.44 -1.72
C ASP A 48 -5.62 -4.13 -2.15
N VAL A 49 -6.30 -3.44 -3.07
CA VAL A 49 -6.01 -2.04 -3.39
C VAL A 49 -6.67 -1.20 -2.30
N LEU A 50 -5.84 -0.63 -1.43
CA LEU A 50 -6.32 0.21 -0.33
C LEU A 50 -6.80 1.56 -0.84
N VAL A 51 -5.98 2.23 -1.65
CA VAL A 51 -6.29 3.52 -2.25
C VAL A 51 -5.45 3.74 -3.51
N SER A 52 -6.00 4.44 -4.49
CA SER A 52 -5.31 4.73 -5.75
C SER A 52 -5.70 6.10 -6.31
N GLY A 53 -4.75 6.72 -7.01
CA GLY A 53 -4.95 7.96 -7.76
C GLY A 53 -3.97 8.09 -8.92
N PRO A 54 -4.04 9.18 -9.72
CA PRO A 54 -3.28 9.32 -10.97
C PRO A 54 -1.76 9.18 -10.82
N GLY A 55 -1.21 9.42 -9.63
CA GLY A 55 0.22 9.34 -9.35
C GLY A 55 0.58 8.39 -8.22
N TYR A 56 -0.36 7.58 -7.71
CA TYR A 56 -0.09 6.67 -6.60
C TYR A 56 -1.03 5.46 -6.55
N VAL A 57 -0.56 4.39 -5.92
CA VAL A 57 -1.40 3.28 -5.47
C VAL A 57 -0.81 2.69 -4.19
N ALA A 58 -1.66 2.35 -3.25
CA ALA A 58 -1.31 1.65 -2.04
C ALA A 58 -2.02 0.29 -1.99
N TYR A 59 -1.29 -0.75 -1.61
CA TYR A 59 -1.79 -2.10 -1.41
C TYR A 59 -1.64 -2.52 0.05
N SER A 60 -2.62 -3.23 0.58
CA SER A 60 -2.62 -3.81 1.92
C SER A 60 -2.94 -5.31 1.86
N VAL A 61 -2.64 -6.02 2.95
CA VAL A 61 -3.11 -7.39 3.13
C VAL A 61 -4.50 -7.35 3.74
N PHE A 62 -5.47 -7.99 3.09
CA PHE A 62 -6.83 -8.15 3.59
C PHE A 62 -6.84 -8.95 4.90
N ASP A 63 -7.62 -8.49 5.87
CA ASP A 63 -7.87 -9.16 7.16
C ASP A 63 -6.57 -9.61 7.86
N CYS A 64 -5.59 -8.71 7.94
CA CYS A 64 -4.28 -9.00 8.51
C CYS A 64 -4.28 -8.80 10.03
N GLU A 65 -4.06 -9.87 10.80
CA GLU A 65 -3.93 -9.83 12.27
C GLU A 65 -2.51 -9.43 12.76
N GLU A 66 -1.66 -8.95 11.85
CA GLU A 66 -0.33 -8.45 12.21
C GLU A 66 -0.39 -7.13 13.00
N PRO A 67 0.73 -6.69 13.62
CA PRO A 67 0.75 -5.42 14.32
C PRO A 67 0.42 -4.22 13.42
N ILE A 68 -0.05 -3.15 14.07
CA ILE A 68 -0.37 -1.87 13.42
C ILE A 68 0.87 -1.30 12.73
N ASN A 69 0.67 -0.80 11.51
CA ASN A 69 1.69 -0.18 10.70
C ASN A 69 1.50 1.34 10.63
N GLU A 70 1.85 2.01 11.73
CA GLU A 70 1.73 3.48 11.85
C GLU A 70 2.49 4.22 10.74
N SER A 71 3.64 3.68 10.34
CA SER A 71 4.45 4.27 9.25
C SER A 71 3.74 4.20 7.90
N ALA A 72 3.01 3.11 7.63
CA ALA A 72 2.17 2.98 6.46
C ALA A 72 0.99 3.94 6.52
N MET A 73 0.29 4.03 7.67
CA MET A 73 -0.83 4.97 7.85
C MET A 73 -0.42 6.41 7.53
N ALA A 74 0.70 6.87 8.11
CA ALA A 74 1.22 8.21 7.84
C ALA A 74 1.58 8.42 6.37
N ALA A 75 2.14 7.40 5.71
CA ALA A 75 2.50 7.48 4.30
C ALA A 75 1.28 7.46 3.38
N VAL A 76 0.26 6.65 3.68
CA VAL A 76 -1.01 6.58 2.95
C VAL A 76 -1.73 7.92 3.06
N ALA A 77 -1.87 8.48 4.26
CA ALA A 77 -2.49 9.79 4.46
C ALA A 77 -1.79 10.90 3.67
N LYS A 78 -0.45 10.86 3.63
CA LYS A 78 0.36 11.81 2.88
C LYS A 78 0.14 11.72 1.36
N VAL A 79 0.03 10.52 0.80
CA VAL A 79 -0.14 10.35 -0.66
C VAL A 79 -1.59 10.52 -1.11
N SER A 80 -2.55 10.16 -0.25
CA SER A 80 -3.98 10.29 -0.54
C SER A 80 -4.51 11.71 -0.30
N GLY A 81 -3.85 12.50 0.56
CA GLY A 81 -4.32 13.80 1.00
C GLY A 81 -5.51 13.73 1.96
N VAL A 82 -5.87 12.53 2.42
CA VAL A 82 -6.90 12.29 3.43
C VAL A 82 -6.20 12.03 4.75
N GLU A 83 -6.43 12.88 5.75
CA GLU A 83 -5.94 12.62 7.10
C GLU A 83 -6.66 11.38 7.65
N SER A 84 -5.90 10.32 7.97
CA SER A 84 -6.44 9.18 8.70
C SER A 84 -6.81 9.64 10.11
N ASP A 85 -8.10 9.66 10.44
CA ASP A 85 -8.55 9.94 11.80
C ASP A 85 -8.19 8.73 12.68
N SER A 86 -7.29 8.94 13.64
CA SER A 86 -6.79 7.90 14.55
C SER A 86 -7.86 7.25 15.45
N GLY A 87 -9.09 7.79 15.44
CA GLY A 87 -10.24 7.25 16.16
C GLY A 87 -11.15 6.31 15.35
N ASP A 88 -10.87 6.11 14.06
CA ASP A 88 -11.63 5.20 13.22
C ASP A 88 -10.95 3.81 13.21
N GLU A 89 -11.56 2.83 13.88
CA GLU A 89 -11.05 1.45 13.94
C GLU A 89 -10.97 0.83 12.54
N ASP A 90 -11.78 1.30 11.58
CA ASP A 90 -11.76 0.86 10.18
C ASP A 90 -10.58 1.47 9.38
N ALA A 91 -9.88 2.48 9.92
CA ALA A 91 -8.73 3.12 9.30
C ALA A 91 -7.38 2.53 9.74
N VAL A 92 -7.39 1.57 10.66
CA VAL A 92 -6.16 0.97 11.19
C VAL A 92 -5.58 -0.02 10.18
N LEU A 93 -4.37 0.28 9.69
CA LEU A 93 -3.65 -0.61 8.78
C LEU A 93 -2.76 -1.56 9.59
N CYS A 94 -3.04 -2.84 9.48
CA CYS A 94 -2.24 -3.92 10.08
C CYS A 94 -1.38 -4.61 9.02
N GLY A 95 -0.16 -5.01 9.41
CA GLY A 95 0.73 -5.77 8.54
C GLY A 95 1.41 -4.97 7.43
N PRO A 96 1.88 -5.62 6.35
CA PRO A 96 2.64 -4.99 5.29
C PRO A 96 1.77 -4.10 4.40
N VAL A 97 2.30 -2.95 4.02
CA VAL A 97 1.68 -2.03 3.05
C VAL A 97 2.71 -1.63 2.00
N LEU A 98 2.35 -1.75 0.73
CA LEU A 98 3.19 -1.32 -0.38
C LEU A 98 2.62 -0.05 -1.00
N ILE A 99 3.42 1.00 -1.10
CA ILE A 99 3.02 2.25 -1.74
C ILE A 99 3.90 2.49 -2.97
N ILE A 100 3.26 2.80 -4.09
CA ILE A 100 3.90 3.18 -5.34
C ILE A 100 3.52 4.63 -5.64
N THR A 101 4.49 5.46 -6.02
CA THR A 101 4.27 6.86 -6.44
C THR A 101 5.02 7.20 -7.73
N CYS A 102 4.57 8.22 -8.47
CA CYS A 102 5.28 8.74 -9.64
C CYS A 102 6.40 9.72 -9.24
#